data_AF-A0A0S8A3S2-F1
#
_entry.id   AF-A0A0S8A3S2-F1
#
_cell.length_a   1.000
_cell.length_b   1.000
_cell.length_c   1.000
_cell.angle_alpha   90.00
_cell.angle_beta   90.00
_cell.angle_gamma   90.00
#
_symmetry.space_group_name_H-M   'P 1'
#
loop_
_entity.id
_entity.type
_entity.pdbx_description
1 polymer ?
#
loop_
_entity_poly.entity_id
_entity_poly.type
_entity_poly.pdbx_seq_one_letter_code
_entity_poly.pdbx_strand_id
1 'polypeptide(L)'
;MTGTAMTTALLLSLVTPLFMAALVLVRDYQSVLIRLLPLAALPGLMAAFSPPLEQQVIIPWMLMGSRLILDDTARLFLLLTTMLWAAAALYASAYASQIQYRTRFYVSFLLAMAGNIGVTLAGDAASFYTFFALMSFAAYGMIVADDTPATA
;
A
#
# COMPACT_ATOMS: atom_id res chain seq x y z
N MET A 1 28.01 2.45 2.32
CA MET A 1 27.12 1.39 2.84
C MET A 1 25.71 1.89 3.19
N THR A 2 25.43 3.20 3.09
CA THR A 2 24.10 3.80 3.40
C THR A 2 23.09 3.70 2.25
N GLY A 3 23.54 3.63 0.99
CA GLY A 3 22.65 3.62 -0.18
C GLY A 3 21.78 2.36 -0.34
N THR A 4 22.27 1.19 0.09
CA THR A 4 21.54 -0.09 0.00
C THR A 4 20.42 -0.19 1.03
N ALA A 5 20.66 0.26 2.27
CA ALA A 5 19.65 0.25 3.34
C ALA A 5 18.44 1.17 3.01
N MET A 6 18.69 2.29 2.34
CA MET A 6 17.63 3.24 1.95
C MET A 6 16.84 2.77 0.72
N THR A 7 17.49 2.20 -0.29
CA THR A 7 16.78 1.54 -1.41
C THR A 7 15.93 0.37 -0.95
N THR A 8 16.40 -0.40 0.04
CA THR A 8 15.55 -1.45 0.65
C THR A 8 14.35 -0.87 1.39
N ALA A 9 14.45 0.29 2.03
CA ALA A 9 13.30 0.91 2.72
C ALA A 9 12.20 1.33 1.74
N LEU A 10 12.58 1.89 0.59
CA LEU A 10 11.64 2.23 -0.49
C LEU A 10 10.93 0.98 -1.05
N LEU A 11 11.70 -0.06 -1.38
CA LEU A 11 11.14 -1.32 -1.86
C LEU A 11 10.25 -1.97 -0.81
N LEU A 12 10.67 -1.95 0.47
CA LEU A 12 9.88 -2.47 1.57
C LEU A 12 8.55 -1.72 1.70
N SER A 13 8.52 -0.40 1.53
CA SER A 13 7.27 0.38 1.60
C SER A 13 6.19 -0.05 0.61
N LEU A 14 6.60 -0.53 -0.56
CA LEU A 14 5.70 -1.02 -1.60
C LEU A 14 5.42 -2.52 -1.46
N VAL A 15 6.44 -3.31 -1.10
CA VAL A 15 6.34 -4.76 -1.01
C VAL A 15 5.59 -5.21 0.24
N THR A 16 5.65 -4.47 1.36
CA THR A 16 4.94 -4.87 2.59
C THR A 16 3.41 -4.93 2.44
N PRO A 17 2.71 -3.93 1.89
CA PRO A 17 1.27 -4.04 1.69
C PRO A 17 0.91 -5.14 0.66
N LEU A 18 1.73 -5.33 -0.37
CA LEU A 18 1.54 -6.40 -1.37
C LEU A 18 1.73 -7.80 -0.77
N PHE A 19 2.76 -7.99 0.04
CA PHE A 19 3.04 -9.25 0.72
C PHE A 19 1.96 -9.54 1.78
N MET A 20 1.53 -8.52 2.51
CA MET A 20 0.44 -8.66 3.47
C MET A 20 -0.89 -8.99 2.76
N ALA A 21 -1.16 -8.41 1.59
CA ALA A 21 -2.31 -8.76 0.76
C ALA A 21 -2.27 -10.23 0.34
N ALA A 22 -1.11 -10.72 -0.12
CA ALA A 22 -0.88 -12.12 -0.47
C ALA A 22 -1.08 -13.08 0.73
N LEU A 23 -0.66 -12.68 1.92
CA LEU A 23 -0.84 -13.46 3.14
C LEU A 23 -2.29 -13.49 3.64
N VAL A 24 -3.06 -12.40 3.46
CA VAL A 24 -4.49 -12.36 3.85
C VAL A 24 -5.35 -13.32 3.01
N LEU A 25 -4.89 -13.70 1.80
CA LEU A 25 -5.51 -14.78 1.03
C LEU A 25 -5.37 -16.15 1.72
N VAL A 26 -4.37 -16.34 2.60
CA VAL A 26 -4.19 -17.57 3.38
C VAL A 26 -5.07 -17.50 4.63
N ARG A 27 -6.08 -18.38 4.67
CA ARG A 27 -7.19 -18.34 5.64
C ARG A 27 -6.73 -18.43 7.12
N ASP A 28 -5.60 -19.09 7.37
CA ASP A 28 -5.10 -19.37 8.73
C ASP A 28 -4.52 -18.15 9.46
N TYR A 29 -4.08 -17.10 8.75
CA TYR A 29 -3.40 -15.95 9.35
C TYR A 29 -4.26 -14.70 9.47
N GLN A 30 -5.51 -14.75 9.00
CA GLN A 30 -6.35 -13.56 8.84
C GLN A 30 -6.52 -12.76 10.13
N SER A 31 -6.78 -13.43 11.26
CA SER A 31 -7.02 -12.76 12.55
C SER A 31 -5.80 -11.99 13.06
N VAL A 32 -4.59 -12.48 12.79
CA VAL A 32 -3.33 -11.83 13.20
C VAL A 32 -2.98 -10.71 12.22
N LEU A 33 -3.09 -10.96 10.92
CA LEU A 33 -2.83 -9.97 9.87
C LEU A 33 -3.74 -8.75 9.98
N ILE A 34 -5.01 -8.94 10.34
CA ILE A 34 -5.96 -7.83 10.54
C ILE A 34 -5.56 -6.91 11.70
N ARG A 35 -4.96 -7.46 12.77
CA ARG A 35 -4.43 -6.63 13.86
C ARG A 35 -3.13 -5.91 13.47
N LEU A 36 -2.39 -6.48 12.52
CA LEU A 36 -1.13 -5.93 12.02
C LEU A 36 -1.32 -5.02 10.80
N LEU A 37 -2.56 -4.78 10.34
CA LEU A 37 -2.87 -3.90 9.21
C LEU A 37 -2.23 -2.49 9.35
N PRO A 38 -2.25 -1.84 10.53
CA PRO A 38 -1.58 -0.56 10.71
C PRO A 38 -0.06 -0.63 10.53
N LEU A 39 0.56 -1.80 10.77
CA LEU A 39 1.99 -1.99 10.50
C LEU A 39 2.33 -1.98 9.02
N ALA A 40 1.37 -2.21 8.11
CA ALA A 40 1.63 -2.08 6.67
C ALA A 40 2.02 -0.64 6.27
N ALA A 41 1.64 0.37 7.07
CA ALA A 41 1.99 1.78 6.88
C ALA A 41 3.37 2.16 7.44
N LEU A 42 3.90 1.40 8.40
CA LEU A 42 5.16 1.73 9.08
C LEU A 42 6.37 1.83 8.15
N PRO A 43 6.54 0.96 7.15
CA PRO A 43 7.67 1.07 6.23
C PRO A 43 7.65 2.36 5.41
N GLY A 44 6.46 2.86 5.07
CA GLY A 44 6.31 4.16 4.39
C GLY A 44 6.63 5.35 5.33
N LEU A 45 6.23 5.28 6.60
CA LEU A 45 6.65 6.24 7.63
C LEU A 45 8.18 6.24 7.80
N MET A 46 8.79 5.05 7.91
CA MET A 46 10.25 4.92 8.02
C MET A 46 10.97 5.49 6.80
N ALA A 47 10.44 5.25 5.59
CA ALA A 47 10.98 5.82 4.37
C ALA A 47 10.86 7.36 4.37
N ALA A 48 9.75 7.92 4.85
CA ALA A 48 9.50 9.36 4.94
C ALA A 48 10.40 10.09 5.96
N PHE A 49 10.91 9.40 6.99
CA PHE A 49 11.87 9.96 7.97
C PHE A 49 13.35 9.70 7.61
N SER A 50 13.64 9.03 6.49
CA SER A 50 15.03 8.84 6.04
C SER A 50 15.73 10.19 5.75
N PRO A 51 17.07 10.30 5.79
CA PRO A 51 17.71 11.57 5.44
C PRO A 51 17.37 12.00 4.00
N PRO A 52 17.24 13.33 3.74
CA PRO A 52 16.89 13.88 2.43
C PRO A 52 18.05 13.66 1.46
N LEU A 53 18.06 12.48 0.86
CA LEU A 53 18.76 12.19 -0.37
C LEU A 53 17.71 11.83 -1.40
N GLU A 54 17.74 12.51 -2.54
CA GLU A 54 16.95 12.11 -3.71
C GLU A 54 17.29 10.67 -4.06
N GLN A 55 16.28 9.82 -3.98
CA GLN A 55 16.44 8.40 -4.25
C GLN A 55 15.62 8.04 -5.48
N GLN A 56 16.26 7.34 -6.40
CA GLN A 56 15.62 6.80 -7.57
C GLN A 56 15.82 5.29 -7.64
N VAL A 57 14.74 4.56 -7.83
CA VAL A 57 14.76 3.12 -8.11
C VAL A 57 14.22 2.92 -9.51
N ILE A 58 15.03 2.29 -10.37
CA ILE A 58 14.58 1.89 -11.70
C ILE A 58 14.08 0.46 -11.61
N ILE A 59 12.87 0.23 -12.12
CA ILE A 59 12.24 -1.08 -12.22
C ILE A 59 12.32 -1.52 -13.69
N PRO A 60 13.42 -2.18 -14.11
CA PRO A 60 13.69 -2.45 -15.52
C PRO A 60 12.69 -3.42 -16.16
N TRP A 61 12.02 -4.25 -15.37
CA TRP A 61 11.01 -5.21 -15.85
C TRP A 61 9.62 -4.59 -16.03
N MET A 62 9.41 -3.38 -15.50
CA MET A 62 8.16 -2.64 -15.63
C MET A 62 8.24 -1.71 -16.85
N LEU A 63 7.08 -1.39 -17.45
CA LEU A 63 6.95 -0.66 -18.72
C LEU A 63 8.04 0.40 -18.92
N MET A 64 8.91 0.18 -19.92
CA MET A 64 9.91 1.13 -20.40
C MET A 64 10.98 1.50 -19.34
N GLY A 65 11.17 0.65 -18.32
CA GLY A 65 12.10 0.90 -17.23
C GLY A 65 11.58 1.98 -16.29
N SER A 66 10.39 1.74 -15.72
CA SER A 66 9.71 2.68 -14.82
C SER A 66 10.59 3.10 -13.65
N ARG A 67 10.40 4.33 -13.19
CA ARG A 67 11.20 4.99 -12.16
C ARG A 67 10.32 5.28 -10.96
N LEU A 68 10.77 4.85 -9.79
CA LEU A 68 10.25 5.34 -8.52
C LEU A 68 11.20 6.42 -8.00
N ILE A 69 10.67 7.56 -7.62
CA ILE A 69 11.45 8.72 -7.13
C ILE A 69 10.92 9.10 -5.75
N LEU A 70 11.85 9.28 -4.82
CA LEU A 70 11.59 9.87 -3.52
C LEU A 70 12.38 11.19 -3.43
N ASP A 71 11.73 12.26 -3.85
CA ASP A 71 12.17 13.64 -3.66
C ASP A 71 11.50 14.27 -2.42
N ASP A 72 11.76 15.54 -2.15
CA ASP A 72 11.20 16.23 -0.98
C ASP A 72 9.66 16.34 -1.04
N THR A 73 9.08 16.42 -2.24
CA THR A 73 7.63 16.50 -2.42
C THR A 73 6.98 15.15 -2.17
N ALA A 74 7.47 14.10 -2.84
CA ALA A 74 7.04 12.72 -2.68
C ALA A 74 7.18 12.27 -1.22
N ARG A 75 8.23 12.71 -0.51
CA ARG A 75 8.40 12.46 0.93
C ARG A 75 7.27 13.05 1.78
N LEU A 76 6.87 14.30 1.52
CA LEU A 76 5.77 14.93 2.25
C LEU A 76 4.44 14.21 1.98
N PHE A 77 4.16 13.91 0.71
CA PHE A 77 2.98 13.12 0.34
C PHE A 77 3.02 11.70 0.92
N LEU A 78 4.19 11.07 0.98
CA LEU A 78 4.38 9.74 1.55
C LEU A 78 4.12 9.75 3.07
N LEU A 79 4.52 10.80 3.77
CA LEU A 79 4.22 10.96 5.19
C LEU A 79 2.71 11.10 5.43
N LEU A 80 2.06 11.99 4.67
CA LEU A 80 0.63 12.25 4.78
C LEU A 80 -0.19 10.99 4.44
N THR A 81 0.14 10.32 3.34
CA THR A 81 -0.57 9.12 2.90
C THR A 81 -0.41 7.98 3.90
N THR A 82 0.80 7.72 4.39
CA THR A 82 1.04 6.62 5.33
C THR A 82 0.36 6.84 6.67
N MET A 83 0.33 8.08 7.18
CA MET A 83 -0.45 8.41 8.38
C MET A 83 -1.95 8.22 8.17
N LEU A 84 -2.49 8.71 7.04
CA LEU A 84 -3.91 8.58 6.73
C LEU A 84 -4.32 7.12 6.57
N TRP A 85 -3.51 6.33 5.87
CA TRP A 85 -3.76 4.90 5.68
C TRP A 85 -3.56 4.09 6.96
N ALA A 86 -2.65 4.50 7.87
CA ALA A 86 -2.55 3.89 9.20
C ALA A 86 -3.83 4.13 10.02
N ALA A 87 -4.36 5.36 10.01
CA ALA A 87 -5.62 5.69 10.67
C ALA A 87 -6.80 4.93 10.04
N ALA A 88 -6.84 4.86 8.71
CA ALA A 88 -7.85 4.08 7.99
C ALA A 88 -7.74 2.58 8.29
N ALA A 89 -6.54 2.03 8.43
CA ALA A 89 -6.31 0.63 8.79
C ALA A 89 -6.79 0.32 10.21
N LEU A 90 -6.58 1.23 11.16
CA LEU A 90 -7.15 1.13 12.51
C LEU A 90 -8.67 1.10 12.47
N TYR A 91 -9.30 2.01 11.71
CA TYR A 91 -10.75 2.01 11.53
C TYR A 91 -11.26 0.73 10.84
N ALA A 92 -10.61 0.32 9.75
CA ALA A 92 -10.94 -0.87 8.97
C ALA A 92 -10.82 -2.16 9.80
N SER A 93 -9.91 -2.22 10.78
CA SER A 93 -9.77 -3.38 11.67
C SER A 93 -11.01 -3.62 12.54
N ALA A 94 -11.72 -2.55 12.92
CA ALA A 94 -12.98 -2.64 13.65
C ALA A 94 -14.19 -2.77 12.71
N TYR A 95 -14.19 -2.01 11.61
CA TYR A 95 -15.31 -1.94 10.66
C TYR A 95 -15.55 -3.28 9.93
N ALA A 96 -14.51 -3.96 9.44
CA ALA A 96 -14.71 -5.17 8.64
C ALA A 96 -15.21 -6.39 9.43
N SER A 97 -15.36 -6.28 10.76
CA SER A 97 -16.09 -7.28 11.55
C SER A 97 -17.56 -7.40 11.15
N GLN A 98 -18.11 -6.34 10.54
CA GLN A 98 -19.49 -6.23 10.07
C GLN A 98 -19.67 -6.68 8.60
N ILE A 99 -18.56 -6.89 7.87
CA ILE A 99 -18.57 -7.24 6.45
C ILE A 99 -18.58 -8.77 6.28
N GLN A 100 -19.52 -9.28 5.47
CA GLN A 100 -19.64 -10.72 5.17
C GLN A 100 -18.37 -11.27 4.49
N TYR A 101 -17.83 -10.56 3.50
CA TYR A 101 -16.60 -10.91 2.80
C TYR A 101 -15.38 -10.12 3.26
N ARG A 102 -15.16 -10.06 4.58
CA ARG A 102 -14.03 -9.36 5.23
C ARG A 102 -12.68 -9.57 4.54
N THR A 103 -12.36 -10.78 4.09
CA THR A 103 -11.09 -11.09 3.41
C THR A 103 -10.93 -10.31 2.10
N ARG A 104 -11.99 -10.25 1.28
CA ARG A 104 -11.95 -9.51 0.00
C ARG A 104 -11.78 -8.02 0.26
N PHE A 105 -12.51 -7.48 1.25
CA PHE A 105 -12.34 -6.11 1.69
C PHE A 105 -10.90 -5.80 2.09
N TYR A 106 -10.28 -6.64 2.94
CA TYR A 106 -8.90 -6.40 3.39
C TYR A 106 -7.84 -6.53 2.28
N VAL A 107 -8.00 -7.49 1.37
CA VAL A 107 -7.11 -7.60 0.19
C VAL A 107 -7.23 -6.35 -0.67
N SER A 108 -8.46 -5.95 -0.99
CA SER A 108 -8.74 -4.72 -1.75
C SER A 108 -8.22 -3.47 -1.03
N PHE A 109 -8.36 -3.37 0.29
CA PHE A 109 -7.81 -2.28 1.08
C PHE A 109 -6.28 -2.21 0.99
N LEU A 110 -5.58 -3.33 1.15
CA LEU A 110 -4.11 -3.39 1.08
C LEU A 110 -3.59 -3.12 -0.34
N LEU A 111 -4.30 -3.58 -1.37
CA LEU A 111 -3.95 -3.26 -2.77
C LEU A 111 -4.16 -1.77 -3.07
N ALA A 112 -5.23 -1.17 -2.56
CA ALA A 112 -5.48 0.26 -2.70
C ALA A 112 -4.41 1.09 -1.99
N MET A 113 -3.99 0.66 -0.80
CA MET A 113 -2.87 1.26 -0.06
C MET A 113 -1.56 1.18 -0.84
N ALA A 114 -1.22 0.00 -1.38
CA ALA A 114 -0.03 -0.20 -2.19
C ALA A 114 -0.05 0.67 -3.46
N GLY A 115 -1.21 0.74 -4.13
CA GLY A 115 -1.41 1.61 -5.28
C GLY A 115 -1.20 3.09 -4.93
N ASN A 116 -1.76 3.58 -3.83
CA ASN A 116 -1.60 4.98 -3.45
C ASN A 116 -0.15 5.36 -3.07
N ILE A 117 0.56 4.45 -2.37
CA ILE A 117 1.99 4.61 -2.09
C ILE A 117 2.78 4.61 -3.41
N GLY A 118 2.47 3.70 -4.33
CA GLY A 118 3.13 3.63 -5.63
C GLY A 118 2.89 4.86 -6.51
N VAL A 119 1.68 5.43 -6.50
CA VAL A 119 1.36 6.70 -7.18
C VAL A 119 2.19 7.85 -6.60
N THR A 120 2.33 7.89 -5.28
CA THR A 120 3.11 8.93 -4.59
C THR A 120 4.60 8.88 -4.98
N LEU A 121 5.12 7.68 -5.21
CA LEU A 121 6.51 7.44 -5.58
C LEU A 121 6.74 7.41 -7.10
N ALA A 122 5.70 7.59 -7.92
CA ALA A 122 5.80 7.45 -9.36
C ALA A 122 6.64 8.59 -9.97
N GLY A 123 7.78 8.24 -10.55
CA GLY A 123 8.69 9.17 -11.23
C GLY A 123 8.44 9.29 -12.74
N ASP A 124 7.47 8.57 -13.28
CA ASP A 124 7.12 8.57 -14.70
C ASP A 124 5.63 8.24 -14.92
N ALA A 125 5.13 8.50 -16.13
CA ALA A 125 3.71 8.28 -16.44
C ALA A 125 3.32 6.79 -16.39
N ALA A 126 4.20 5.87 -16.78
CA ALA A 126 3.87 4.45 -16.80
C ALA A 126 3.73 3.88 -15.38
N SER A 127 4.64 4.24 -14.46
CA SER A 127 4.48 3.90 -13.04
C SER A 127 3.21 4.52 -12.45
N PHE A 128 2.98 5.80 -12.71
CA PHE A 128 1.79 6.50 -12.24
C PHE A 128 0.50 5.79 -12.66
N TYR A 129 0.31 5.53 -13.96
CA TYR A 129 -0.91 4.88 -14.45
C TYR A 129 -1.06 3.44 -13.94
N THR A 130 0.04 2.71 -13.79
CA THR A 130 -0.01 1.33 -13.28
C THR A 130 -0.51 1.30 -11.83
N PHE A 131 0.08 2.12 -10.96
CA PHE A 131 -0.33 2.19 -9.56
C PHE A 131 -1.71 2.82 -9.38
N PHE A 132 -2.05 3.81 -10.20
CA PHE A 132 -3.36 4.44 -10.21
C PHE A 132 -4.46 3.45 -10.63
N ALA A 133 -4.20 2.63 -11.66
CA ALA A 133 -5.12 1.56 -12.07
C ALA A 133 -5.27 0.51 -10.96
N LEU A 134 -4.16 0.05 -10.38
CA LEU A 134 -4.19 -0.89 -9.25
C LEU A 134 -5.06 -0.36 -8.10
N MET A 135 -4.85 0.90 -7.71
CA MET A 135 -5.64 1.57 -6.68
C MET A 135 -7.13 1.62 -7.04
N SER A 136 -7.45 1.99 -8.28
CA SER A 136 -8.84 2.14 -8.74
C SER A 136 -9.61 0.82 -8.76
N PHE A 137 -9.00 -0.25 -9.27
CA PHE A 137 -9.61 -1.59 -9.24
C PHE A 137 -9.75 -2.12 -7.82
N ALA A 138 -8.76 -1.85 -6.96
CA ALA A 138 -8.80 -2.22 -5.56
C ALA A 138 -9.92 -1.48 -4.80
N ALA A 139 -10.12 -0.19 -5.07
CA ALA A 139 -11.22 0.59 -4.50
C ALA A 139 -12.60 0.04 -4.90
N TYR A 140 -12.77 -0.34 -6.16
CA TYR A 140 -13.99 -1.04 -6.60
C TYR A 140 -14.21 -2.35 -5.84
N GLY A 141 -13.16 -3.13 -5.62
CA GLY A 141 -13.23 -4.37 -4.85
C GLY A 141 -13.68 -4.18 -3.39
N MET A 142 -13.34 -3.03 -2.76
CA MET A 142 -13.86 -2.70 -1.43
C MET A 142 -15.37 -2.44 -1.44
N ILE A 143 -15.88 -1.71 -2.44
CA ILE A 143 -17.30 -1.40 -2.58
C ILE A 143 -18.11 -2.69 -2.78
N VAL A 144 -17.68 -3.54 -3.71
CA VAL A 144 -18.36 -4.82 -3.99
C VAL A 144 -18.31 -5.78 -2.78
N ALA A 145 -17.25 -5.73 -1.99
CA ALA A 145 -17.15 -6.53 -0.78
C ALA A 145 -18.13 -6.10 0.32
N ASP A 146 -18.50 -4.81 0.35
CA ASP A 146 -19.46 -4.22 1.29
C ASP A 146 -20.92 -4.36 0.79
N ASP A 147 -21.15 -4.21 -0.51
CA ASP A 147 -22.47 -4.33 -1.18
C ASP A 147 -23.09 -5.73 -1.15
N THR A 148 -22.45 -6.72 -0.51
CA THR A 148 -23.09 -8.02 -0.34
C THR A 148 -24.16 -7.88 0.72
N PRO A 149 -25.45 -7.95 0.35
CA PRO A 149 -26.51 -7.75 1.31
C PRO A 149 -26.45 -8.87 2.33
N ALA A 150 -26.68 -8.52 3.59
CA ALA A 150 -27.31 -9.44 4.53
C ALA A 150 -28.70 -9.78 3.96
N THR A 151 -28.78 -10.69 3.00
CA THR A 151 -30.05 -11.32 2.61
C THR A 151 -30.42 -12.33 3.71
N ALA A 152 -31.67 -12.50 4.11
CA ALA A 152 -32.95 -11.83 3.93
C ALA A 152 -33.86 -12.40 5.02
#